data_AF-A0A3D4B867-F1
#
_entry.id   AF-A0A3D4B867-F1
#
_cell.length_a   1.000
_cell.length_b   1.000
_cell.length_c   1.000
_cell.angle_alpha   90.00
_cell.angle_beta   90.00
_cell.angle_gamma   90.00
#
_symmetry.space_group_name_H-M   'P 1'
#
loop_
_entity.id
_entity.type
_entity.pdbx_description
1 polymer ?
#
loop_
_entity_poly.entity_id
_entity_poly.type
_entity_poly.pdbx_seq_one_letter_code
_entity_poly.pdbx_strand_id
1 'polypeptide(L)'
;MATQTTPTEVSVDKPRFNKLGGWIPIHSYTAAVGHYVDRLGFKIDGKWRQAEGQPVFMEVSRDDVTIGLGEDHSGKTGAQLGIHV
;
A
#
# COMPACT_ATOMS: atom_id res chain seq x y z
N MET A 1 -34.89 -3.05 47.26
CA MET A 1 -33.44 -3.07 46.96
C MET A 1 -33.29 -3.84 45.66
N ALA A 2 -33.15 -3.15 44.52
CA ALA A 2 -33.03 -3.80 43.21
C ALA A 2 -31.54 -3.99 42.88
N THR A 3 -31.11 -5.24 42.72
CA THR A 3 -29.76 -5.59 42.28
C THR A 3 -29.61 -5.28 40.79
N GLN A 4 -28.77 -4.30 40.46
CA GLN A 4 -28.39 -3.96 39.10
C GLN A 4 -27.31 -4.95 38.65
N THR A 5 -27.65 -5.83 37.71
CA THR A 5 -26.68 -6.71 37.05
C THR A 5 -25.94 -5.90 35.98
N THR A 6 -24.65 -5.65 36.19
CA THR A 6 -23.77 -5.09 35.17
C THR A 6 -23.62 -6.11 34.03
N PRO A 7 -23.88 -5.74 32.76
CA PRO A 7 -23.64 -6.66 31.65
C PRO A 7 -22.14 -6.88 31.51
N THR A 8 -21.71 -8.15 31.52
CA THR A 8 -20.35 -8.52 31.15
C THR A 8 -20.16 -8.21 29.66
N GLU A 9 -19.34 -7.22 29.34
CA GLU A 9 -18.96 -6.94 27.96
C GLU A 9 -18.15 -8.12 27.42
N VAL A 10 -18.76 -8.88 26.52
CA VAL A 10 -18.08 -9.97 25.81
C VAL A 10 -17.14 -9.31 24.80
N SER A 11 -15.85 -9.29 25.10
CA SER A 11 -14.80 -8.89 24.17
C SER A 11 -14.81 -9.82 22.97
N VAL A 12 -15.44 -9.40 21.88
CA VAL A 12 -15.34 -10.09 20.59
C VAL A 12 -13.92 -9.88 20.08
N ASP A 13 -13.18 -10.97 19.89
CA ASP A 13 -11.87 -10.93 19.24
C ASP A 13 -12.05 -10.40 17.80
N LYS A 14 -11.55 -9.19 17.54
CA LYS A 14 -11.68 -8.53 16.23
C LYS A 14 -10.41 -8.80 15.41
N PRO A 15 -10.54 -9.03 14.09
CA PRO A 15 -9.38 -9.13 13.21
C PRO A 15 -8.46 -7.92 13.38
N ARG A 16 -7.15 -8.17 13.42
CA ARG A 16 -6.14 -7.12 13.51
C ARG A 16 -5.65 -6.79 12.11
N PHE A 17 -5.61 -5.50 11.78
CA PHE A 17 -4.94 -5.06 10.56
C PHE A 17 -3.45 -5.24 10.72
N ASN A 18 -2.85 -5.98 9.79
CA ASN A 18 -1.44 -6.35 9.86
C ASN A 18 -0.55 -5.37 9.10
N LYS A 19 -1.07 -4.76 8.01
CA LYS A 19 -0.33 -3.82 7.17
C LYS A 19 -1.28 -2.81 6.51
N LEU A 20 -0.86 -1.54 6.47
CA LEU A 20 -1.42 -0.51 5.61
C LEU A 20 -0.49 -0.33 4.41
N GLY A 21 -1.02 -0.43 3.20
CA GLY A 21 -0.28 -0.19 1.96
C GLY A 21 -0.82 1.01 1.22
N GLY A 22 0.06 1.79 0.59
CA GLY A 22 -0.30 2.83 -0.36
C GLY A 22 0.00 2.40 -1.79
N TRP A 23 -0.91 2.68 -2.72
CA TRP A 23 -0.73 2.51 -4.15
C TRP A 23 -0.76 3.87 -4.85
N ILE A 24 0.29 4.22 -5.58
CA ILE A 24 0.41 5.50 -6.26
C ILE A 24 0.53 5.27 -7.77
N PRO A 25 -0.35 5.86 -8.60
CA PRO A 25 -0.21 5.83 -10.04
C PRO A 25 1.01 6.67 -10.44
N ILE A 26 1.80 6.14 -11.36
CA ILE A 26 2.96 6.81 -11.95
C ILE A 26 2.80 6.86 -13.47
N HIS A 27 3.39 7.85 -14.12
CA HIS A 27 3.32 7.96 -15.59
C HIS A 27 4.43 7.19 -16.31
N SER A 28 5.54 6.93 -15.63
CA SER A 28 6.68 6.22 -16.21
C SER A 28 7.46 5.51 -15.12
N TYR A 29 7.69 4.22 -15.32
CA TYR A 29 8.57 3.40 -14.50
C TYR A 29 9.96 4.02 -14.36
N THR A 30 10.56 4.43 -15.48
CA THR A 30 11.92 4.98 -15.50
C THR A 30 12.03 6.26 -14.67
N ALA A 31 11.06 7.16 -14.80
CA ALA A 31 11.04 8.39 -14.01
C ALA A 31 10.79 8.10 -12.52
N ALA A 32 9.93 7.11 -12.22
CA ALA A 32 9.67 6.69 -10.85
C ALA A 32 10.90 6.05 -10.19
N VAL A 33 11.68 5.23 -10.92
CA VAL A 33 12.96 4.71 -10.41
C VAL A 33 13.91 5.86 -10.09
N GLY A 34 14.10 6.80 -11.03
CA GLY A 34 14.97 7.96 -10.79
C GLY A 34 14.55 8.80 -9.58
N HIS A 35 13.25 8.92 -9.32
CA HIS A 35 12.75 9.66 -8.17
C HIS A 35 12.82 8.87 -6.86
N TYR A 36 12.15 7.72 -6.79
CA TYR A 36 11.98 6.97 -5.54
C TYR A 36 13.24 6.20 -5.15
N VAL A 37 13.91 5.58 -6.13
CA VAL A 37 15.09 4.73 -5.86
C VAL A 37 16.33 5.60 -5.79
N ASP A 38 16.67 6.28 -6.88
CA ASP A 38 17.96 6.95 -6.98
C ASP A 38 18.05 8.20 -6.08
N ARG A 39 16.98 9.00 -6.04
CA ARG A 39 16.95 10.25 -5.25
C ARG A 39 16.47 10.04 -3.82
N LEU A 40 15.41 9.27 -3.61
CA LEU A 40 14.82 9.06 -2.28
C LEU A 40 15.33 7.81 -1.56
N GLY A 41 16.18 6.99 -2.19
CA GLY A 41 16.83 5.86 -1.54
C GLY A 41 15.91 4.69 -1.19
N PHE A 42 14.77 4.54 -1.86
CA PHE A 42 13.96 3.33 -1.75
C PHE A 42 14.64 2.17 -2.49
N LYS A 43 14.39 0.94 -2.05
CA LYS A 43 14.74 -0.28 -2.79
C LYS A 43 13.52 -0.81 -3.53
N ILE A 44 13.73 -1.49 -4.65
CA ILE A 44 12.68 -2.24 -5.36
C ILE A 44 12.57 -3.61 -4.71
N ASP A 45 11.42 -3.93 -4.12
CA ASP A 45 11.14 -5.23 -3.52
C ASP A 45 10.47 -6.19 -4.50
N GLY A 46 9.66 -5.64 -5.40
CA GLY A 46 8.91 -6.41 -6.38
C GLY A 46 8.70 -5.64 -7.67
N LYS A 47 8.70 -6.35 -8.79
CA LYS A 47 8.39 -5.80 -10.10
C LYS A 47 7.61 -6.81 -10.91
N TRP A 48 6.52 -6.36 -11.50
CA TRP A 48 5.69 -7.16 -12.38
C TRP A 48 5.26 -6.36 -13.61
N ARG A 49 5.14 -7.06 -14.74
CA ARG A 49 4.48 -6.56 -15.94
C ARG A 49 3.82 -7.72 -16.67
N GLN A 50 2.69 -7.47 -17.32
CA GLN A 50 1.98 -8.51 -18.07
C GLN A 50 2.76 -8.96 -19.31
N ALA A 51 3.27 -8.00 -20.09
CA ALA A 51 4.05 -8.22 -21.30
C ALA A 51 4.96 -7.01 -21.57
N GLU A 52 5.86 -7.13 -22.55
CA GLU A 52 6.63 -5.99 -23.02
C GLU A 52 5.71 -4.88 -23.56
N GLY A 53 6.08 -3.61 -23.30
CA GLY A 53 5.25 -2.45 -23.62
C GLY A 53 4.03 -2.23 -22.72
N GLN A 54 3.66 -3.18 -21.85
CA GLN A 54 2.56 -3.02 -20.90
C GLN A 54 2.99 -2.31 -19.61
N PRO A 55 2.04 -1.67 -18.89
CA PRO A 55 2.28 -1.00 -17.62
C PRO A 55 3.04 -1.86 -16.61
N VAL A 56 3.99 -1.22 -15.92
CA VAL A 56 4.78 -1.82 -14.85
C VAL A 56 4.12 -1.53 -13.50
N PHE A 57 4.08 -2.57 -12.67
CA PHE A 57 3.69 -2.53 -11.27
C PHE A 57 4.93 -2.85 -10.45
N MET A 58 5.26 -2.04 -9.46
CA MET A 58 6.40 -2.28 -8.58
C MET A 58 6.08 -1.97 -7.14
N GLU A 59 6.70 -2.71 -6.23
CA GLU A 59 6.69 -2.42 -4.80
C GLU A 59 8.08 -1.89 -4.43
N VAL A 60 8.10 -0.79 -3.70
CA VAL A 60 9.33 -0.18 -3.18
C VAL A 60 9.23 0.01 -1.67
N SER A 61 10.34 -0.14 -0.97
CA SER A 61 10.40 0.13 0.47
C SER A 61 11.63 0.90 0.88
N ARG A 62 11.50 1.56 2.03
CA ARG A 62 12.59 2.21 2.75
C ARG A 62 12.21 2.25 4.22
N ASP A 63 13.11 1.77 5.08
CA ASP A 63 12.84 1.62 6.51
C ASP A 63 11.52 0.84 6.72
N ASP A 64 10.59 1.37 7.51
CA ASP A 64 9.29 0.76 7.78
C ASP A 64 8.18 1.16 6.77
N VAL A 65 8.54 1.85 5.69
CA VAL A 65 7.59 2.34 4.68
C VAL A 65 7.63 1.43 3.46
N THR A 66 6.46 0.95 3.02
CA THR A 66 6.30 0.21 1.77
C THR A 66 5.20 0.84 0.91
N ILE A 67 5.49 1.03 -0.38
CA ILE A 67 4.61 1.69 -1.34
C ILE A 67 4.56 0.86 -2.62
N GLY A 68 3.36 0.63 -3.13
CA GLY A 68 3.12 0.14 -4.48
C GLY A 68 3.04 1.29 -5.48
N LEU A 69 3.70 1.14 -6.62
CA LEU A 69 3.72 2.09 -7.72
C LEU A 69 3.25 1.38 -8.99
N GLY A 70 2.30 1.96 -9.70
CA GLY A 70 1.73 1.36 -10.92
C GLY A 70 1.67 2.35 -12.06
N GLU A 71 2.17 1.97 -13.23
CA GLU A 71 1.99 2.79 -14.42
C GLU A 71 0.50 2.95 -14.76
N ASP A 72 0.04 4.18 -14.83
CA ASP A 72 -1.31 4.55 -15.25
C ASP A 72 -1.24 5.69 -16.27
N HIS A 73 -1.65 5.40 -17.49
CA HIS A 73 -1.68 6.33 -18.61
C HIS A 73 -3.06 6.96 -18.80
N SER A 74 -4.03 6.67 -17.93
CA SER A 74 -5.38 7.26 -17.98
C SER A 74 -5.44 8.69 -17.43
N GLY A 75 -4.32 9.21 -16.89
CA GLY A 75 -4.23 10.55 -16.32
C GLY A 75 -4.84 10.70 -14.92
N LYS A 76 -5.19 9.58 -14.26
CA LYS A 76 -5.66 9.59 -12.88
C LYS A 76 -4.52 9.95 -11.93
N THR A 77 -4.85 10.76 -10.93
CA THR A 77 -3.94 11.18 -9.86
C THR A 77 -4.52 10.81 -8.51
N GLY A 78 -3.66 10.60 -7.51
CA GLY A 78 -4.06 10.32 -6.12
C GLY A 78 -3.54 8.97 -5.63
N ALA A 79 -3.52 8.77 -4.31
CA ALA A 79 -3.09 7.51 -3.72
C ALA A 79 -4.31 6.66 -3.32
N GLN A 80 -4.25 5.36 -3.62
CA GLN A 80 -5.20 4.38 -3.08
C GLN A 80 -4.59 3.73 -1.84
N LEU A 81 -5.36 3.62 -0.77
CA LEU A 81 -4.94 2.91 0.44
C LEU A 81 -5.58 1.52 0.48
N GLY A 82 -4.76 0.51 0.74
CA GLY A 82 -5.17 -0.88 0.94
C GLY A 82 -4.95 -1.31 2.39
N ILE A 83 -5.96 -1.90 3.01
CA ILE A 83 -5.87 -2.47 4.35
C ILE A 83 -5.81 -3.98 4.22
N HIS A 84 -4.77 -4.59 4.81
CA HIS A 84 -4.61 -6.04 4.85
C HIS A 84 -5.03 -6.53 6.24
N VAL A 85 -6.02 -7.44 6.25
CA VAL A 85 -6.56 -8.13 7.43
C VAL A 85 -5.91 -9.49 7.56
#